data_AF-A0A2G8K6G2-F1
#
_entry.id   AF-A0A2G8K6G2-F1
#
_cell.length_a   1.000
_cell.length_b   1.000
_cell.length_c   1.000
_cell.angle_alpha   90.00
_cell.angle_beta   90.00
_cell.angle_gamma   90.00
#
_symmetry.space_group_name_H-M   'P 1'
#
loop_
_entity.id
_entity.type
_entity.pdbx_description
1 polymer ?
#
loop_
_entity_poly.entity_id
_entity_poly.type
_entity_poly.pdbx_seq_one_letter_code
_entity_poly.pdbx_strand_id
1 'polypeptide(L)'
;TFMKWTEAKDIILCKEVALQNPFQFRRGSLERGKVWSGVATELRKQSFKVDQRAVRDRYNSLKNKVQKNNSQDKRASGISPEETESQRELRVLLEDLANQEDDAELLPKTNASEEEQRRLDGQEVQKRACESLWRQGRGERLILPQMGLVGWHFADKENMPRKRNSGSDALQFLHQKMELEREMRKEELAMRRAEVKRDEAERDRRFELFQQQQQQTQQQFMQQQQQMQQHLAQQQQQMQNMLMMFMQSMKGNNKQ
;
A
#
# COMPACT_ATOMS: atom_id res chain seq x y z
N THR A 1 16.72 -38.78 5.95
CA THR A 1 18.03 -38.21 6.30
C THR A 1 18.01 -36.73 6.00
N PHE A 2 18.17 -35.87 7.02
CA PHE A 2 18.18 -34.42 6.83
C PHE A 2 19.42 -33.99 6.02
N MET A 3 19.21 -33.08 5.06
CA MET A 3 20.31 -32.52 4.28
C MET A 3 21.14 -31.56 5.13
N LYS A 4 22.47 -31.73 5.12
CA LYS A 4 23.40 -30.77 5.73
C LYS A 4 23.58 -29.59 4.80
N TRP A 5 23.14 -28.41 5.25
CA TRP A 5 23.34 -27.13 4.60
C TRP A 5 24.74 -26.59 4.93
N THR A 6 25.42 -26.08 3.91
CA THR A 6 26.72 -25.42 3.99
C THR A 6 26.63 -24.11 3.22
N GLU A 7 27.54 -23.16 3.46
CA GLU A 7 27.51 -21.86 2.78
C GLU A 7 27.51 -22.01 1.24
N ALA A 8 28.35 -22.90 0.71
CA ALA A 8 28.36 -23.21 -0.73
C ALA A 8 26.99 -23.71 -1.26
N LYS A 9 26.28 -24.53 -0.48
CA LYS A 9 24.94 -25.02 -0.83
C LYS A 9 23.88 -23.93 -0.71
N ASP A 10 24.04 -23.00 0.23
CA ASP A 10 23.16 -21.85 0.40
C ASP A 10 23.31 -20.87 -0.77
N ILE A 11 24.54 -20.67 -1.27
CA ILE A 11 24.82 -19.88 -2.47
C ILE A 11 24.14 -20.51 -3.70
N ILE A 12 24.30 -21.83 -3.89
CA ILE A 12 23.64 -22.57 -4.98
C ILE A 12 22.11 -22.42 -4.89
N LEU A 13 21.55 -22.57 -3.69
CA LEU A 13 20.12 -22.35 -3.44
C LEU A 13 19.69 -20.93 -3.85
N CYS A 14 20.40 -19.89 -3.40
CA CYS A 14 20.04 -18.51 -3.71
C CYS A 14 20.15 -18.21 -5.21
N LYS A 15 21.18 -18.75 -5.89
CA LYS A 15 21.32 -18.63 -7.34
C LYS A 15 20.17 -19.29 -8.10
N GLU A 16 19.74 -20.48 -7.68
CA GLU A 16 18.60 -21.16 -8.30
C GLU A 16 17.27 -20.42 -8.05
N VAL A 17 17.09 -19.87 -6.84
CA VAL A 17 15.92 -19.03 -6.52
C VAL A 17 15.92 -17.75 -7.34
N ALA A 18 17.07 -17.11 -7.55
CA ALA A 18 17.19 -15.94 -8.43
C ALA A 18 16.86 -16.28 -9.88
N LEU A 19 17.31 -17.44 -10.37
CA LEU A 19 17.08 -17.90 -11.74
C LEU A 19 15.59 -18.19 -12.01
N GLN A 20 14.94 -18.94 -11.12
CA GLN A 20 13.53 -19.33 -11.28
C GLN A 20 12.58 -18.18 -10.90
N ASN A 21 13.09 -17.18 -10.17
CA ASN A 21 12.38 -16.01 -9.67
C ASN A 21 10.94 -16.31 -9.19
N PRO A 22 10.75 -16.97 -8.03
CA PRO A 22 9.43 -17.22 -7.47
C PRO A 22 8.64 -15.94 -7.12
N PHE A 23 9.31 -14.79 -7.02
CA PHE A 23 8.73 -13.52 -6.59
C PHE A 23 7.98 -12.80 -7.71
N GLN A 24 8.20 -13.17 -8.98
CA GLN A 24 7.40 -12.69 -10.10
C GLN A 24 5.89 -13.01 -9.93
N PHE A 25 5.57 -14.04 -9.13
CA PHE A 25 4.20 -14.45 -8.86
C PHE A 25 3.76 -14.00 -7.47
N ARG A 26 2.47 -13.67 -7.35
CA ARG A 26 1.86 -13.24 -6.08
C ARG A 26 2.11 -14.22 -4.94
N ARG A 27 2.35 -13.69 -3.73
CA ARG A 27 2.42 -14.51 -2.51
C ARG A 27 1.17 -15.36 -2.32
N GLY A 28 1.38 -16.64 -2.04
CA GLY A 28 0.30 -17.62 -1.84
C GLY A 28 -0.39 -18.08 -3.13
N SER A 29 0.06 -17.65 -4.31
CA SER A 29 -0.46 -18.19 -5.57
C SER A 29 0.01 -19.64 -5.78
N LEU A 30 -0.81 -20.41 -6.50
CA LEU A 30 -0.45 -21.77 -6.94
C LEU A 30 0.76 -21.75 -7.86
N GLU A 31 0.89 -20.73 -8.70
CA GLU A 31 2.01 -20.54 -9.63
C GLU A 31 3.33 -20.34 -8.87
N ARG A 32 3.34 -19.46 -7.85
CA ARG A 32 4.50 -19.30 -6.98
C ARG A 32 4.88 -20.63 -6.32
N GLY A 33 3.88 -21.39 -5.86
CA GLY A 33 4.09 -22.75 -5.36
C GLY A 33 4.76 -23.67 -6.37
N LYS A 34 4.28 -23.69 -7.62
CA LYS A 34 4.88 -24.49 -8.71
C LYS A 34 6.34 -24.10 -8.99
N VAL A 35 6.67 -22.81 -8.98
CA VAL A 35 8.05 -22.35 -9.16
C VAL A 35 8.96 -22.86 -8.02
N TRP A 36 8.51 -22.77 -6.76
CA TRP A 36 9.26 -23.36 -5.64
C TRP A 36 9.46 -24.87 -5.78
N SER A 37 8.50 -25.59 -6.36
CA SER A 37 8.66 -27.02 -6.67
C SER A 37 9.64 -27.25 -7.81
N GLY A 38 9.72 -26.33 -8.77
CA GLY A 38 10.74 -26.28 -9.82
C GLY A 38 12.14 -26.13 -9.24
N VAL A 39 12.35 -25.15 -8.38
CA VAL A 39 13.63 -24.93 -7.65
C VAL A 39 14.06 -26.21 -6.92
N ALA A 40 13.16 -26.85 -6.18
CA ALA A 40 13.48 -28.10 -5.49
C ALA A 40 13.81 -29.25 -6.45
N THR A 41 13.21 -29.27 -7.64
CA THR A 41 13.51 -30.28 -8.67
C THR A 41 14.88 -30.07 -9.28
N GLU A 42 15.27 -28.82 -9.56
CA GLU A 42 16.61 -28.51 -10.09
C GLU A 42 17.70 -28.79 -9.07
N LEU A 43 17.48 -28.41 -7.81
CA LEU A 43 18.41 -28.74 -6.72
C LEU A 43 18.57 -30.27 -6.55
N ARG A 44 17.49 -31.04 -6.71
CA ARG A 44 17.57 -32.52 -6.66
C ARG A 44 18.46 -33.10 -7.77
N LYS A 45 18.47 -32.51 -8.97
CA LYS A 45 19.39 -32.91 -10.04
C LYS A 45 20.85 -32.67 -9.66
N GLN A 46 21.12 -31.64 -8.85
CA GLN A 46 22.45 -31.34 -8.31
C GLN A 46 22.79 -32.15 -7.05
N SER A 47 22.14 -33.31 -6.84
CA SER A 47 22.34 -34.20 -5.68
C SER A 47 21.87 -33.66 -4.32
N PHE A 48 20.99 -32.66 -4.29
CA PHE A 48 20.36 -32.22 -3.05
C PHE A 48 19.22 -33.17 -2.65
N LYS A 49 19.12 -33.51 -1.37
CA LYS A 49 18.00 -34.29 -0.80
C LYS A 49 17.01 -33.32 -0.13
N VAL A 50 16.25 -32.58 -0.95
CA VAL A 50 15.35 -31.52 -0.50
C VAL A 50 13.97 -31.63 -1.14
N ASP A 51 12.96 -31.25 -0.36
CA ASP A 51 11.60 -31.03 -0.85
C ASP A 51 11.30 -29.53 -0.94
N GLN A 52 10.23 -29.17 -1.67
CA GLN A 52 9.78 -27.78 -1.84
C GLN A 52 9.72 -27.01 -0.51
N ARG A 53 9.18 -27.64 0.54
CA ARG A 53 9.08 -27.04 1.87
C ARG A 53 10.46 -26.77 2.48
N ALA A 54 11.39 -27.72 2.38
CA ALA A 54 12.74 -27.59 2.94
C ALA A 54 13.53 -26.46 2.27
N VAL A 55 13.39 -26.32 0.94
CA VAL A 55 13.99 -25.23 0.15
C VAL A 55 13.46 -23.87 0.63
N ARG A 56 12.13 -23.73 0.71
CA ARG A 56 11.49 -22.48 1.13
C ARG A 56 11.84 -22.11 2.58
N ASP A 57 11.80 -23.08 3.49
CA ASP A 57 12.13 -22.88 4.91
C ASP A 57 13.60 -22.48 5.07
N ARG A 58 14.50 -23.09 4.31
CA ARG A 58 15.93 -22.72 4.32
C ARG A 58 16.14 -21.29 3.81
N TYR A 59 15.54 -20.93 2.68
CA TYR A 59 15.63 -19.58 2.14
C TYR A 59 15.11 -18.53 3.14
N ASN A 60 13.93 -18.75 3.74
CA ASN A 60 13.38 -17.84 4.73
C ASN A 60 14.28 -17.71 5.97
N SER A 61 14.88 -18.81 6.42
CA SER A 61 15.84 -18.80 7.53
C SER A 61 17.07 -17.94 7.22
N LEU A 62 17.61 -18.04 6.01
CA LEU A 62 18.75 -17.25 5.54
C LEU A 62 18.39 -15.76 5.41
N LYS A 63 17.28 -15.43 4.74
CA LYS A 63 16.76 -14.06 4.62
C LYS A 63 16.62 -13.40 5.99
N ASN A 64 15.95 -14.08 6.93
CA ASN A 64 15.74 -13.57 8.28
C ASN A 64 17.04 -13.37 9.06
N LYS A 65 18.06 -14.21 8.83
CA LYS A 65 19.37 -14.07 9.48
C LYS A 65 20.08 -12.81 8.98
N VAL A 66 20.13 -12.59 7.67
CA VAL A 66 20.75 -11.41 7.06
C VAL A 66 20.04 -10.12 7.49
N GLN A 67 18.70 -10.08 7.45
CA GLN A 67 17.94 -8.90 7.88
C GLN A 67 18.15 -8.55 9.36
N LYS A 68 18.25 -9.55 10.24
CA LYS A 68 18.55 -9.35 11.66
C LYS A 68 19.97 -8.82 11.87
N ASN A 69 20.96 -9.40 11.20
CA ASN A 69 22.35 -8.96 11.28
C ASN A 69 22.50 -7.52 10.80
N ASN A 70 21.94 -7.17 9.63
CA ASN A 70 21.94 -5.79 9.13
C ASN A 70 21.28 -4.80 10.10
N SER A 71 20.21 -5.21 10.79
CA SER A 71 19.52 -4.36 11.78
C SER A 71 20.34 -4.19 13.07
N GLN A 72 21.13 -5.20 13.44
CA GLN A 72 22.04 -5.16 14.59
C GLN A 72 23.30 -4.35 14.26
N ASP A 73 23.89 -4.52 13.09
CA ASP A 73 25.06 -3.77 12.62
C ASP A 73 24.74 -2.29 12.44
N LYS A 74 23.56 -1.93 11.93
CA LYS A 74 23.09 -0.54 11.87
C LYS A 74 22.92 0.09 13.27
N ARG A 75 22.67 -0.73 14.30
CA ARG A 75 22.51 -0.28 15.69
C ARG A 75 23.83 -0.26 16.45
N ALA A 76 24.76 -1.14 16.11
CA ALA A 76 26.07 -1.28 16.70
C ALA A 76 27.12 -0.65 15.76
N SER A 77 27.40 0.64 15.97
CA SER A 77 28.44 1.38 15.26
C SER A 77 29.76 0.61 15.08
N GLY A 78 30.23 0.52 13.83
CA GLY A 78 31.63 0.72 13.47
C GLY A 78 32.59 -0.48 13.46
N ILE A 79 32.21 -1.67 13.91
CA ILE A 79 33.12 -2.83 13.91
C ILE A 79 32.42 -4.04 13.30
N SER A 80 32.41 -4.10 11.97
CA SER A 80 31.95 -5.29 11.25
C SER A 80 33.05 -6.35 11.30
N PRO A 81 32.77 -7.58 11.75
CA PRO A 81 33.71 -8.70 11.64
C PRO A 81 34.12 -8.91 10.17
N GLU A 82 35.36 -9.33 9.94
CA GLU A 82 35.85 -9.65 8.60
C GLU A 82 34.99 -10.76 7.98
N GLU A 83 34.08 -10.36 7.09
CA GLU A 83 33.15 -11.26 6.42
C GLU A 83 33.91 -12.08 5.37
N THR A 84 33.76 -13.40 5.40
CA THR A 84 34.35 -14.26 4.37
C THR A 84 33.71 -13.95 3.01
N GLU A 85 34.45 -14.07 1.90
CA GLU A 85 33.94 -13.81 0.55
C GLU A 85 32.62 -14.57 0.24
N SER A 86 32.51 -15.83 0.70
CA SER A 86 31.29 -16.64 0.59
C SER A 86 30.09 -16.06 1.34
N GLN A 87 30.33 -15.48 2.50
CA GLN A 87 29.29 -14.86 3.33
C GLN A 87 28.82 -13.56 2.71
N ARG A 88 29.76 -12.77 2.17
CA ARG A 88 29.47 -11.54 1.42
C ARG A 88 28.64 -11.82 0.17
N GLU A 89 29.03 -12.81 -0.63
CA GLU A 89 28.27 -13.22 -1.83
C GLU A 89 26.85 -13.65 -1.45
N LEU A 90 26.72 -14.50 -0.43
CA LEU A 90 25.43 -14.96 0.05
C LEU A 90 24.55 -13.82 0.56
N ARG A 91 25.15 -12.86 1.28
CA ARG A 91 24.46 -11.68 1.79
C ARG A 91 23.90 -10.82 0.65
N VAL A 92 24.73 -10.48 -0.34
CA VAL A 92 24.31 -9.68 -1.51
C VAL A 92 23.16 -10.36 -2.25
N LEU A 93 23.28 -11.66 -2.53
CA LEU A 93 22.21 -12.43 -3.19
C LEU A 93 20.90 -12.41 -2.39
N LEU A 94 20.97 -12.53 -1.07
CA LEU A 94 19.78 -12.51 -0.21
C LEU A 94 19.15 -11.12 -0.10
N GLU A 95 19.96 -10.06 -0.09
CA GLU A 95 19.47 -8.68 -0.11
C GLU A 95 18.74 -8.39 -1.44
N ASP A 96 19.32 -8.77 -2.57
CA ASP A 96 18.70 -8.60 -3.89
C ASP A 96 17.39 -9.38 -4.01
N LEU A 97 17.36 -10.64 -3.58
CA LEU A 97 16.15 -11.46 -3.59
C LEU A 97 15.08 -10.95 -2.61
N ALA A 98 15.49 -10.38 -1.48
CA ALA A 98 14.57 -9.77 -0.53
C ALA A 98 13.93 -8.51 -1.13
N ASN A 99 14.72 -7.65 -1.79
CA ASN A 99 14.22 -6.46 -2.47
C ASN A 99 13.24 -6.83 -3.59
N GLN A 100 13.57 -7.84 -4.41
CA GLN A 100 12.67 -8.35 -5.45
C GLN A 100 11.34 -8.87 -4.88
N GLU A 101 11.37 -9.53 -3.72
CA GLU A 101 10.16 -9.98 -3.04
C GLU A 101 9.32 -8.81 -2.54
N ASP A 102 9.95 -7.81 -1.92
CA ASP A 102 9.28 -6.64 -1.38
C ASP A 102 8.68 -5.77 -2.50
N ASP A 103 9.42 -5.55 -3.60
CA ASP A 103 8.94 -4.85 -4.80
C ASP A 103 7.74 -5.57 -5.44
N ALA A 104 7.78 -6.90 -5.50
CA ALA A 104 6.66 -7.70 -6.00
C ALA A 104 5.42 -7.62 -5.09
N GLU A 105 5.59 -7.38 -3.78
CA GLU A 105 4.49 -7.13 -2.85
C GLU A 105 3.93 -5.70 -2.95
N LEU A 106 4.75 -4.72 -3.38
CA LEU A 106 4.35 -3.32 -3.59
C LEU A 106 3.58 -3.09 -4.89
N LEU A 107 3.69 -3.99 -5.88
CA LEU A 107 2.94 -3.87 -7.13
C LEU A 107 1.42 -3.90 -6.86
N PRO A 108 0.64 -2.94 -7.42
CA PRO A 108 -0.79 -2.91 -7.25
C PRO A 108 -1.39 -4.22 -7.72
N LYS A 109 -2.20 -4.86 -6.85
CA LYS A 109 -2.87 -6.12 -7.15
C LYS A 109 -3.83 -5.91 -8.34
N THR A 110 -3.36 -6.22 -9.55
CA THR A 110 -4.13 -6.12 -10.80
C THR A 110 -5.36 -7.03 -10.80
N ASN A 111 -5.44 -7.97 -9.86
CA ASN A 111 -6.45 -9.02 -9.80
C ASN A 111 -7.39 -8.87 -8.60
N ALA A 112 -7.67 -7.65 -8.14
CA ALA A 112 -8.63 -7.42 -7.04
C ALA A 112 -9.96 -8.15 -7.27
N SER A 113 -10.39 -8.28 -8.54
CA SER A 113 -11.56 -9.05 -8.96
C SER A 113 -11.43 -10.57 -8.74
N GLU A 114 -10.30 -11.20 -9.06
CA GLU A 114 -10.10 -12.64 -8.79
C GLU A 114 -9.94 -12.93 -7.29
N GLU A 115 -9.35 -12.01 -6.54
CA GLU A 115 -9.22 -12.13 -5.08
C GLU A 115 -10.59 -12.03 -4.39
N GLU A 116 -11.44 -11.10 -4.84
CA GLU A 116 -12.83 -11.03 -4.43
C GLU A 116 -13.58 -12.31 -4.81
N GLN A 117 -13.41 -12.81 -6.03
CA GLN A 117 -14.05 -14.04 -6.49
C GLN A 117 -13.63 -15.25 -5.67
N ARG A 118 -12.33 -15.43 -5.38
CA ARG A 118 -11.85 -16.53 -4.52
C ARG A 118 -12.28 -16.38 -3.07
N ARG A 119 -12.40 -15.15 -2.57
CA ARG A 119 -12.95 -14.86 -1.24
C ARG A 119 -14.43 -15.23 -1.18
N LEU A 120 -15.19 -14.91 -2.22
CA LEU A 120 -16.59 -15.28 -2.38
C LEU A 120 -16.76 -16.80 -2.50
N ASP A 121 -15.96 -17.47 -3.34
CA ASP A 121 -15.97 -18.93 -3.49
C ASP A 121 -15.59 -19.65 -2.19
N GLY A 122 -14.61 -19.11 -1.45
CA GLY A 122 -14.23 -19.63 -0.14
C GLY A 122 -15.38 -19.50 0.88
N GLN A 123 -16.06 -18.36 0.90
CA GLN A 123 -17.26 -18.16 1.73
C GLN A 123 -18.43 -19.03 1.28
N GLU A 124 -18.60 -19.27 -0.02
CA GLU A 124 -19.60 -20.15 -0.60
C GLU A 124 -19.36 -21.60 -0.17
N VAL A 125 -18.11 -22.09 -0.23
CA VAL A 125 -17.75 -23.43 0.26
C VAL A 125 -17.97 -23.55 1.77
N GLN A 126 -17.59 -22.53 2.55
CA GLN A 126 -17.84 -22.50 3.99
C GLN A 126 -19.34 -22.49 4.31
N LYS A 127 -20.13 -21.71 3.56
CA LYS A 127 -21.59 -21.65 3.68
C LYS A 127 -22.21 -23.01 3.31
N ARG A 128 -21.80 -23.63 2.21
CA ARG A 128 -22.26 -24.97 1.81
C ARG A 128 -21.88 -26.05 2.82
N ALA A 129 -20.68 -25.98 3.40
CA ALA A 129 -20.27 -26.89 4.46
C ALA A 129 -21.11 -26.70 5.73
N CYS A 130 -21.33 -25.45 6.16
CA CYS A 130 -22.27 -25.12 7.25
C CYS A 130 -23.68 -25.61 6.93
N GLU A 131 -24.20 -25.36 5.73
CA GLU A 131 -25.53 -25.81 5.30
C GLU A 131 -25.64 -27.33 5.22
N SER A 132 -24.60 -28.04 4.80
CA SER A 132 -24.55 -29.50 4.82
C SER A 132 -24.52 -30.05 6.25
N LEU A 133 -23.76 -29.42 7.14
CA LEU A 133 -23.77 -29.68 8.59
C LEU A 133 -25.14 -29.38 9.21
N TRP A 134 -25.79 -28.29 8.81
CA TRP A 134 -27.16 -27.95 9.21
C TRP A 134 -28.16 -28.97 8.67
N ARG A 135 -28.05 -29.41 7.42
CA ARG A 135 -28.94 -30.43 6.82
C ARG A 135 -28.76 -31.80 7.46
N GLN A 136 -27.52 -32.21 7.77
CA GLN A 136 -27.23 -33.44 8.52
C GLN A 136 -27.67 -33.32 9.99
N GLY A 137 -27.58 -32.12 10.57
CA GLY A 137 -28.09 -31.81 11.90
C GLY A 137 -29.63 -31.75 12.01
N ARG A 138 -30.36 -31.67 10.89
CA ARG A 138 -31.85 -31.72 10.89
C ARG A 138 -32.45 -33.10 11.10
N GLY A 139 -31.63 -34.12 11.39
CA GLY A 139 -32.09 -35.32 12.09
C GLY A 139 -32.41 -35.05 13.56
N GLU A 140 -31.81 -34.03 14.17
CA GLU A 140 -32.00 -33.73 15.60
C GLU A 140 -31.99 -32.21 15.85
N ARG A 141 -33.18 -31.67 16.18
CA ARG A 141 -33.37 -30.45 16.98
C ARG A 141 -33.23 -29.10 16.22
N LEU A 142 -34.34 -28.57 15.72
CA LEU A 142 -34.99 -27.36 16.26
C LEU A 142 -36.19 -26.91 15.40
N ILE A 143 -37.32 -26.79 16.11
CA ILE A 143 -38.59 -26.19 15.72
C ILE A 143 -38.39 -24.67 15.58
N LEU A 144 -38.76 -24.08 14.43
CA LEU A 144 -39.05 -22.65 14.36
C LEU A 144 -40.50 -22.41 14.84
N PRO A 145 -40.76 -21.42 15.72
CA PRO A 145 -42.10 -21.09 16.15
C PRO A 145 -42.71 -20.06 15.19
N GLN A 146 -43.50 -20.50 14.21
CA GLN A 146 -44.52 -19.64 13.64
C GLN A 146 -45.66 -20.44 13.01
N MET A 147 -46.87 -20.03 13.38
CA MET A 147 -48.20 -20.43 12.86
C MET A 147 -48.80 -21.67 13.52
N GLY A 148 -49.84 -21.41 14.31
CA GLY A 148 -50.64 -22.39 15.03
C GLY A 148 -51.51 -23.27 14.15
N LEU A 149 -52.06 -24.30 14.83
CA LEU A 149 -52.82 -25.46 14.33
C LEU A 149 -51.91 -26.49 13.63
N VAL A 150 -51.71 -27.74 14.09
CA VAL A 150 -52.54 -28.70 14.83
C VAL A 150 -51.61 -29.77 15.47
N GLY A 151 -51.93 -30.29 16.65
CA GLY A 151 -51.54 -31.63 17.12
C GLY A 151 -50.14 -31.82 17.75
N TRP A 152 -49.98 -31.46 19.02
CA TRP A 152 -48.82 -31.86 19.83
C TRP A 152 -49.05 -33.26 20.40
N HIS A 153 -48.37 -34.29 19.86
CA HIS A 153 -48.14 -35.52 20.60
C HIS A 153 -47.03 -35.26 21.62
N PHE A 154 -47.38 -35.42 22.89
CA PHE A 154 -46.46 -35.37 24.03
C PHE A 154 -45.42 -36.49 23.89
N ALA A 155 -44.13 -36.13 23.87
CA ALA A 155 -43.05 -37.03 24.20
C ALA A 155 -42.34 -36.46 25.45
N ASP A 156 -42.14 -37.34 26.43
CA ASP A 156 -41.80 -37.07 27.83
C ASP A 156 -40.66 -36.06 28.08
N LYS A 157 -40.90 -35.19 29.07
CA LYS A 157 -39.99 -34.12 29.54
C LYS A 157 -38.82 -34.61 30.40
N GLU A 158 -38.64 -35.91 30.60
CA GLU A 158 -37.66 -36.41 31.59
C GLU A 158 -36.23 -36.59 31.06
N ASN A 159 -35.97 -36.49 29.75
CA ASN A 159 -34.66 -36.85 29.20
C ASN A 159 -34.02 -35.82 28.24
N MET A 160 -34.21 -34.52 28.50
CA MET A 160 -33.46 -33.48 27.77
C MET A 160 -32.15 -33.16 28.52
N PRO A 161 -30.96 -33.37 27.92
CA PRO A 161 -29.71 -32.97 28.55
C PRO A 161 -29.69 -31.45 28.75
N ARG A 162 -29.49 -31.00 30.00
CA ARG A 162 -29.42 -29.58 30.36
C ARG A 162 -28.35 -28.88 29.52
N LYS A 163 -28.77 -27.84 28.79
CA LYS A 163 -27.88 -26.99 27.98
C LYS A 163 -26.85 -26.35 28.92
N ARG A 164 -25.58 -26.76 28.81
CA ARG A 164 -24.48 -26.16 29.59
C ARG A 164 -24.32 -24.71 29.14
N ASN A 165 -24.69 -23.79 30.01
CA ASN A 165 -24.63 -22.35 29.80
C ASN A 165 -23.17 -21.87 29.97
N SER A 166 -22.31 -22.18 29.00
CA SER A 166 -20.90 -21.77 29.01
C SER A 166 -20.49 -21.44 27.57
N GLY A 167 -20.48 -20.15 27.25
CA GLY A 167 -20.14 -19.63 25.92
C GLY A 167 -20.78 -18.27 25.58
N SER A 168 -21.86 -17.87 26.28
CA SER A 168 -22.54 -16.58 26.04
C SER A 168 -21.62 -15.38 26.29
N ASP A 169 -20.81 -15.44 27.35
CA ASP A 169 -19.95 -14.33 27.78
C ASP A 169 -18.79 -14.08 26.79
N ALA A 170 -18.16 -15.16 26.32
CA ALA A 170 -17.11 -15.07 25.29
C ALA A 170 -17.65 -14.53 23.96
N LEU A 171 -18.88 -14.90 23.57
CA LEU A 171 -19.52 -14.37 22.36
C LEU A 171 -19.91 -12.90 22.51
N GLN A 172 -20.37 -12.48 23.69
CA GLN A 172 -20.64 -11.07 23.99
C GLN A 172 -19.36 -10.23 23.93
N PHE A 173 -18.25 -10.72 24.50
CA PHE A 173 -16.95 -10.06 24.40
C PHE A 173 -16.49 -9.92 22.94
N LEU A 174 -16.62 -10.96 22.12
CA LEU A 174 -16.25 -10.90 20.70
C LEU A 174 -17.12 -9.89 19.93
N HIS A 175 -18.42 -9.83 20.23
CA HIS A 175 -19.32 -8.85 19.61
C HIS A 175 -18.98 -7.41 20.01
N GLN A 176 -18.73 -7.16 21.30
CA GLN A 176 -18.32 -5.85 21.80
C GLN A 176 -16.97 -5.42 21.20
N LYS A 177 -16.00 -6.34 21.11
CA LYS A 177 -14.72 -6.07 20.47
C LYS A 177 -14.87 -5.70 18.99
N MET A 178 -15.72 -6.43 18.25
CA MET A 178 -15.99 -6.15 16.84
C MET A 178 -16.63 -4.78 16.64
N GLU A 179 -17.62 -4.43 17.48
CA GLU A 179 -18.27 -3.11 17.43
C GLU A 179 -17.27 -1.98 17.73
N LEU A 180 -16.39 -2.18 18.71
CA LEU A 180 -15.38 -1.19 19.09
C LEU A 180 -14.31 -1.02 17.99
N GLU A 181 -13.84 -2.11 17.39
CA GLU A 181 -12.94 -2.05 16.23
C GLU A 181 -13.60 -1.37 15.02
N ARG A 182 -14.89 -1.63 14.79
CA ARG A 182 -15.65 -0.98 13.71
C ARG A 182 -15.76 0.54 13.94
N GLU A 183 -16.00 0.96 15.18
CA GLU A 183 -16.16 2.37 15.50
C GLU A 183 -14.83 3.13 15.42
N MET A 184 -13.74 2.57 15.96
CA MET A 184 -12.40 3.16 15.80
C MET A 184 -12.02 3.32 14.33
N ARG A 185 -12.35 2.33 13.49
CA ARG A 185 -12.07 2.39 12.04
C ARG A 185 -12.89 3.48 11.33
N LYS A 186 -14.13 3.73 11.76
CA LYS A 186 -14.94 4.84 11.24
C LYS A 186 -14.38 6.19 11.67
N GLU A 187 -13.97 6.32 12.92
CA GLU A 187 -13.35 7.55 13.43
C GLU A 187 -12.04 7.86 12.71
N GLU A 188 -11.18 6.86 12.50
CA GLU A 188 -9.94 7.01 11.72
C GLU A 188 -10.22 7.49 10.28
N LEU A 189 -11.21 6.89 9.62
CA LEU A 189 -11.63 7.32 8.28
C LEU A 189 -12.23 8.74 8.29
N ALA A 190 -12.96 9.12 9.33
CA ALA A 190 -13.52 10.46 9.46
C ALA A 190 -12.41 11.51 9.66
N MET A 191 -11.43 11.21 10.52
CA MET A 191 -10.25 12.05 10.74
C MET A 191 -9.45 12.24 9.45
N ARG A 192 -9.19 11.15 8.72
CA ARG A 192 -8.47 11.20 7.44
C ARG A 192 -9.21 11.99 6.37
N ARG A 193 -10.55 11.90 6.32
CA ARG A 193 -11.37 12.74 5.42
C ARG A 193 -11.34 14.21 5.80
N ALA A 194 -11.32 14.52 7.11
CA ALA A 194 -11.23 15.88 7.60
C ALA A 194 -9.86 16.51 7.28
N GLU A 195 -8.78 15.74 7.41
CA GLU A 195 -7.42 16.16 7.04
C GLU A 195 -7.31 16.47 5.54
N VAL A 196 -7.76 15.55 4.67
CA VAL A 196 -7.77 15.80 3.21
C VAL A 196 -8.56 17.06 2.84
N LYS A 197 -9.71 17.30 3.47
CA LYS A 197 -10.49 18.54 3.24
C LYS A 197 -9.75 19.80 3.69
N ARG A 198 -8.98 19.73 4.79
CA ARG A 198 -8.16 20.86 5.24
C ARG A 198 -7.03 21.14 4.27
N ASP A 199 -6.35 20.10 3.80
CA ASP A 199 -5.27 20.21 2.81
C ASP A 199 -5.78 20.77 1.47
N GLU A 200 -6.96 20.31 1.01
CA GLU A 200 -7.62 20.86 -0.19
C GLU A 200 -7.95 22.35 -0.01
N ALA A 201 -8.56 22.73 1.11
CA ALA A 201 -8.87 24.13 1.39
C ALA A 201 -7.62 25.02 1.51
N GLU A 202 -6.51 24.49 2.03
CA GLU A 202 -5.24 25.20 2.10
C GLU A 202 -4.62 25.37 0.71
N ARG A 203 -4.69 24.33 -0.14
CA ARG A 203 -4.26 24.42 -1.55
C ARG A 203 -5.08 25.44 -2.33
N ASP A 204 -6.39 25.46 -2.15
CA ASP A 204 -7.28 26.41 -2.80
C ASP A 204 -6.97 27.85 -2.38
N ARG A 205 -6.81 28.12 -1.07
CA ARG A 205 -6.36 29.44 -0.58
C ARG A 205 -5.01 29.85 -1.15
N ARG A 206 -4.07 28.91 -1.24
CA ARG A 206 -2.73 29.18 -1.79
C ARG A 206 -2.80 29.48 -3.29
N PHE A 207 -3.70 28.82 -4.02
CA PHE A 207 -3.96 29.10 -5.42
C PHE A 207 -4.63 30.47 -5.62
N GLU A 208 -5.60 30.84 -4.77
CA GLU A 208 -6.23 32.17 -4.77
C GLU A 208 -5.19 33.28 -4.51
N LEU A 209 -4.34 33.11 -3.50
CA LEU A 209 -3.24 34.05 -3.21
C LEU A 209 -2.28 34.19 -4.40
N PHE A 210 -1.92 33.07 -5.04
CA PHE A 210 -1.07 33.08 -6.23
C PHE A 210 -1.73 33.83 -7.41
N GLN A 211 -3.03 33.62 -7.62
CA GLN A 211 -3.79 34.31 -8.66
C GLN A 211 -3.89 35.81 -8.38
N GLN A 212 -4.11 36.21 -7.13
CA GLN A 212 -4.14 37.61 -6.72
C GLN A 212 -2.78 38.29 -6.89
N GLN A 213 -1.68 37.61 -6.57
CA GLN A 213 -0.32 38.10 -6.82
C GLN A 213 -0.09 38.33 -8.32
N GLN A 214 -0.46 37.36 -9.18
CA GLN A 214 -0.37 37.49 -10.63
C GLN A 214 -1.15 38.71 -11.16
N GLN A 215 -2.38 38.93 -10.68
CA GLN A 215 -3.18 40.09 -11.07
C GLN A 215 -2.52 41.41 -10.64
N GLN A 216 -1.99 41.49 -9.41
CA GLN A 216 -1.27 42.68 -8.94
C GLN A 216 -0.02 42.95 -9.77
N THR A 217 0.77 41.93 -10.10
CA THR A 217 1.96 42.08 -10.97
C THR A 217 1.57 42.57 -12.36
N GLN A 218 0.48 42.05 -12.93
CA GLN A 218 0.00 42.49 -14.24
C GLN A 218 -0.49 43.95 -14.21
N GLN A 219 -1.18 44.37 -13.15
CA GLN A 219 -1.58 45.78 -12.96
C GLN A 219 -0.37 46.71 -12.80
N GLN A 220 0.63 46.32 -12.02
CA GLN A 220 1.88 47.10 -11.88
C GLN A 220 2.61 47.24 -13.22
N PHE A 221 2.69 46.16 -14.00
CA PHE A 221 3.29 46.20 -15.33
C PHE A 221 2.55 47.16 -16.26
N MET A 222 1.21 47.13 -16.26
CA MET A 222 0.39 48.03 -17.07
C MET A 222 0.55 49.50 -16.65
N GLN A 223 0.60 49.79 -15.35
CA GLN A 223 0.88 51.13 -14.83
C GLN A 223 2.27 51.64 -15.28
N GLN A 224 3.28 50.78 -15.22
CA GLN A 224 4.64 51.13 -15.61
C GLN A 224 4.73 51.43 -17.12
N GLN A 225 4.03 50.65 -17.95
CA GLN A 225 3.91 50.92 -19.39
C GLN A 225 3.21 52.27 -19.67
N GLN A 226 2.14 52.57 -18.93
CA GLN A 226 1.40 53.82 -19.09
C GLN A 226 2.22 55.04 -18.66
N GLN A 227 2.97 54.94 -17.55
CA GLN A 227 3.90 55.99 -17.11
C GLN A 227 5.01 56.22 -18.13
N MET A 228 5.58 55.16 -18.70
CA MET A 228 6.60 55.27 -19.75
C MET A 228 6.04 55.99 -20.99
N GLN A 229 4.81 55.67 -21.40
CA GLN A 229 4.16 56.30 -22.54
C GLN A 229 3.85 57.78 -22.28
N GLN A 230 3.40 58.13 -21.07
CA GLN A 230 3.21 59.53 -20.66
C GLN A 230 4.53 60.30 -20.63
N HIS A 231 5.61 59.70 -20.12
CA HIS A 231 6.92 60.33 -20.09
C HIS A 231 7.43 60.65 -21.51
N LEU A 232 7.28 59.70 -22.44
CA LEU A 232 7.66 59.90 -23.84
C LEU A 232 6.82 60.99 -24.52
N ALA A 233 5.51 61.00 -24.28
CA ALA A 233 4.61 62.03 -24.81
C ALA A 233 4.97 63.42 -24.28
N GLN A 234 5.27 63.52 -22.98
CA GLN A 234 5.68 64.78 -22.34
C GLN A 234 7.02 65.28 -22.90
N GLN A 235 7.98 64.39 -23.15
CA GLN A 235 9.25 64.72 -23.79
C GLN A 235 9.04 65.24 -25.22
N GLN A 236 8.16 64.62 -26.02
CA GLN A 236 7.78 65.12 -27.34
C GLN A 236 7.15 66.52 -27.26
N GLN A 237 6.25 66.75 -26.30
CA GLN A 237 5.59 68.04 -26.12
C GLN A 237 6.59 69.14 -25.74
N GLN A 238 7.54 68.85 -24.84
CA GLN A 238 8.62 69.77 -24.50
C GLN A 238 9.49 70.10 -25.71
N MET A 239 9.84 69.10 -26.53
CA MET A 239 10.58 69.31 -27.78
C MET A 239 9.83 70.22 -28.75
N GLN A 240 8.52 69.98 -28.94
CA GLN A 240 7.68 70.81 -29.81
C GLN A 240 7.56 72.25 -29.30
N ASN A 241 7.39 72.44 -27.99
CA ASN A 241 7.33 73.77 -27.37
C ASN A 241 8.65 74.52 -27.54
N MET A 242 9.79 73.85 -27.37
CA MET A 242 11.12 74.44 -27.58
C MET A 242 11.33 74.85 -29.05
N LEU A 243 10.91 74.00 -29.99
CA LEU A 243 10.90 74.30 -31.44
C LEU A 243 10.00 75.51 -31.78
N MET A 244 8.81 75.58 -31.16
CA MET A 244 7.88 76.68 -31.36
C MET A 244 8.44 78.00 -30.80
N MET A 245 9.07 77.96 -29.62
CA MET A 245 9.74 79.10 -29.00
C MET A 245 10.91 79.61 -29.84
N PHE A 246 11.71 78.70 -30.42
CA PHE A 246 12.80 79.04 -31.34
C PHE A 246 12.28 79.70 -32.63
N MET A 247 11.21 79.18 -33.23
CA MET A 247 10.56 79.79 -34.39
C MET A 247 9.98 81.19 -34.10
N GLN A 248 9.44 81.42 -32.90
CA GLN A 248 8.94 82.74 -32.50
C GLN A 248 10.07 83.74 -32.29
N SER A 249 11.20 83.33 -31.70
CA SER A 249 12.40 84.17 -31.55
C SER A 249 12.98 84.58 -32.91
N MET A 250 13.01 83.65 -33.88
CA MET A 250 13.42 83.94 -35.26
C MET A 250 12.48 84.92 -35.99
N LYS A 251 11.17 84.87 -35.71
CA LYS A 251 10.19 85.84 -36.25
C LYS A 251 10.26 87.21 -35.59
N GLY A 252 10.70 87.30 -34.33
CA GLY A 252 10.89 88.56 -33.61
C GLY A 252 12.11 89.36 -34.06
N ASN A 253 13.20 88.68 -34.45
CA ASN A 253 14.45 89.32 -34.87
C ASN A 253 14.48 89.79 -36.34
N ASN A 254 13.44 89.52 -37.13
CA ASN A 254 13.35 89.93 -38.54
C ASN A 254 12.51 91.22 -38.75
N LYS A 255 12.33 92.03 -37.69
CA LYS A 255 11.57 93.29 -37.70
C LYS A 255 12.40 94.53 -37.33
N GLN A 256 13.73 94.47 -37.40
CA GLN A 256 14.60 95.65 -37.38
C GLN A 256 15.26 95.85 -38.73
#